data_AF-A0A6B3F4P3-F1
#
_entry.id   AF-A0A6B3F4P3-F1
#
_cell.length_a   1.000
_cell.length_b   1.000
_cell.length_c   1.000
_cell.angle_alpha   90.00
_cell.angle_beta   90.00
_cell.angle_gamma   90.00
#
_symmetry.space_group_name_H-M   'P 1'
#
loop_
_entity.id
_entity.type
_entity.pdbx_description
1 polymer ?
#
loop_
_entity_poly.entity_id
_entity_poly.type
_entity_poly.pdbx_seq_one_letter_code
_entity_poly.pdbx_strand_id
1 'polypeptide(L)'
;MATTEDITVGKLLLAEYDRVKEEQKTRIGFRDNLLYVTLAVMVTVLIGAAQTNQAAMLLALPAATSILGWTYLANDQKISAIGRYVRSNLGPRLGELAGQQESPFGWETTHRCDGRRRQRKIIQCAVDLTAFGAVPLAVLVAFWIYGTGGFLPVAVSVLETLAVAVLATQIVLYVETES
;
A
#
# COMPACT_ATOMS: atom_id res chain seq x y z
N MET A 1 41.49 22.11 -7.48
CA MET A 1 40.49 22.10 -8.57
C MET A 1 40.01 20.67 -8.72
N ALA A 2 38.84 20.34 -8.16
CA ALA A 2 38.21 19.05 -8.43
C ALA A 2 37.75 19.10 -9.90
N THR A 3 38.35 18.27 -10.74
CA THR A 3 37.87 17.98 -12.08
C THR A 3 36.42 17.51 -11.95
N THR A 4 35.50 18.25 -12.54
CA THR A 4 34.13 17.78 -12.81
C THR A 4 34.27 16.56 -13.73
N GLU A 5 34.52 15.38 -13.17
CA GLU A 5 34.52 14.12 -13.90
C GLU A 5 33.21 14.02 -14.67
N ASP A 6 33.31 13.81 -15.99
CA ASP A 6 32.21 13.78 -16.96
C ASP A 6 30.95 13.12 -16.39
N ILE A 7 30.00 13.96 -15.98
CA ILE A 7 28.62 13.58 -15.73
C ILE A 7 27.99 13.38 -17.11
N THR A 8 28.09 12.17 -17.62
CA THR A 8 27.40 11.80 -18.86
C THR A 8 25.93 11.55 -18.57
N VAL A 9 25.07 11.79 -19.56
CA VAL A 9 23.63 11.51 -19.45
C VAL A 9 23.39 10.05 -19.05
N GLY A 10 24.19 9.11 -19.57
CA GLY A 10 24.11 7.70 -19.18
C GLY A 10 24.42 7.44 -17.70
N LYS A 11 25.46 8.08 -17.14
CA LYS A 11 25.77 7.98 -15.70
C LYS A 11 24.64 8.56 -14.85
N LEU A 12 24.04 9.68 -15.28
CA LEU A 12 22.93 10.29 -14.56
C LEU A 12 21.68 9.38 -14.55
N LEU A 13 21.34 8.77 -15.68
CA LEU A 13 20.20 7.85 -15.78
C LEU A 13 20.40 6.57 -14.97
N LEU A 14 21.62 6.04 -14.92
CA LEU A 14 21.95 4.90 -14.05
C LEU A 14 21.84 5.27 -12.57
N ALA A 15 22.35 6.45 -12.18
CA ALA A 15 22.22 6.94 -10.81
C ALA A 15 20.75 7.18 -10.43
N GLU A 16 19.93 7.70 -11.35
CA GLU A 16 18.49 7.86 -11.14
C GLU A 16 17.80 6.49 -10.99
N TYR A 17 18.12 5.53 -11.85
CA TYR A 17 17.61 4.16 -11.76
C TYR A 17 17.92 3.54 -10.39
N ASP A 18 19.17 3.60 -9.93
CA ASP A 18 19.57 3.06 -8.63
C ASP A 18 18.79 3.70 -7.47
N ARG A 19 18.63 5.04 -7.50
CA ARG A 19 17.88 5.77 -6.47
C ARG A 19 16.42 5.40 -6.45
N VAL A 20 15.80 5.31 -7.62
CA VAL A 20 14.39 4.93 -7.78
C VAL A 20 14.16 3.47 -7.36
N LYS A 21 15.10 2.57 -7.64
CA LYS A 21 15.04 1.16 -7.20
C LYS A 21 15.22 1.01 -5.70
N GLU A 22 16.12 1.78 -5.07
CA GLU A 22 16.26 1.79 -3.61
C GLU A 22 14.98 2.32 -2.94
N GLU A 23 14.39 3.40 -3.46
CA GLU A 23 13.09 3.87 -2.97
C GLU A 23 12.01 2.78 -3.11
N GLN A 24 11.94 2.11 -4.26
CA GLN A 24 11.00 1.01 -4.48
C GLN A 24 11.17 -0.10 -3.44
N LYS A 25 12.41 -0.51 -3.17
CA LYS A 25 12.74 -1.54 -2.17
C LYS A 25 12.35 -1.13 -0.77
N THR A 26 12.64 0.11 -0.35
CA THR A 26 12.22 0.65 0.95
C THR A 26 10.70 0.62 1.09
N ARG A 27 9.97 1.04 0.04
CA ARG A 27 8.50 1.06 0.05
C ARG A 27 7.88 -0.34 0.09
N ILE A 28 8.45 -1.29 -0.64
CA ILE A 28 8.03 -2.70 -0.58
C ILE A 28 8.19 -3.21 0.86
N GLY A 29 9.37 -3.02 1.45
CA GLY A 29 9.62 -3.46 2.83
C GLY A 29 8.68 -2.80 3.84
N PHE A 30 8.38 -1.52 3.67
CA PHE A 30 7.42 -0.82 4.53
C PHE A 30 5.99 -1.35 4.36
N ARG A 31 5.52 -1.52 3.12
CA ARG A 31 4.20 -2.10 2.81
C ARG A 31 4.05 -3.50 3.40
N ASP A 32 5.05 -4.35 3.24
CA ASP A 32 5.00 -5.74 3.71
C ASP A 32 4.99 -5.81 5.25
N ASN A 33 5.61 -4.85 5.93
CA ASN A 33 5.58 -4.74 7.38
C ASN A 33 4.26 -4.18 7.94
N LEU A 34 3.52 -3.36 7.17
CA LEU A 34 2.28 -2.74 7.62
C LEU A 34 1.19 -3.75 7.98
N LEU A 35 1.12 -4.90 7.30
CA LEU A 35 0.16 -5.95 7.65
C LEU A 35 0.45 -6.55 9.03
N TYR A 36 1.72 -6.80 9.35
CA TYR A 36 2.10 -7.30 10.68
C TYR A 36 1.79 -6.29 11.78
N VAL A 37 2.06 -5.00 11.53
CA VAL A 37 1.70 -3.91 12.45
C VAL A 37 0.18 -3.83 12.63
N THR A 38 -0.57 -3.97 11.54
CA THR A 38 -2.04 -3.95 11.56
C THR A 38 -2.59 -5.09 12.42
N LEU A 39 -2.07 -6.31 12.25
CA LEU A 39 -2.45 -7.46 13.08
C LEU A 39 -2.14 -7.22 14.56
N ALA A 40 -0.96 -6.68 14.88
CA ALA A 40 -0.60 -6.36 16.27
C ALA A 40 -1.57 -5.35 16.87
N VAL A 41 -1.88 -4.26 16.14
CA VAL A 41 -2.85 -3.24 16.57
C VAL A 41 -4.23 -3.85 16.79
N MET A 42 -4.72 -4.70 15.88
CA MET A 42 -6.01 -5.37 16.02
C MET A 42 -6.07 -6.19 17.32
N VAL A 43 -5.06 -7.04 17.54
CA VAL A 43 -4.98 -7.87 18.76
C VAL A 43 -4.93 -7.01 20.01
N THR A 44 -4.10 -5.95 20.01
CA THR A 44 -3.99 -5.03 21.15
C THR A 44 -5.32 -4.35 21.48
N VAL A 45 -6.03 -3.80 20.48
CA VAL A 45 -7.31 -3.12 20.72
C VAL A 45 -8.37 -4.10 21.18
N LEU A 46 -8.44 -5.30 20.58
CA LEU A 46 -9.42 -6.32 20.97
C LEU A 46 -9.20 -6.79 22.42
N ILE A 47 -7.95 -7.03 22.82
CA ILE A 47 -7.61 -7.39 24.21
C ILE A 47 -7.96 -6.24 25.16
N GLY A 48 -7.61 -5.00 24.81
CA GLY A 48 -7.91 -3.82 25.64
C GLY A 48 -9.41 -3.60 25.84
N ALA A 49 -10.19 -3.74 24.77
CA ALA A 49 -11.65 -3.64 24.83
C ALA A 49 -12.26 -4.74 25.71
N ALA A 50 -11.77 -5.98 25.59
CA ALA A 50 -12.24 -7.10 26.41
C ALA A 50 -11.92 -6.94 27.90
N GLN A 51 -10.75 -6.38 28.24
CA GLN A 51 -10.35 -6.17 29.64
C GLN A 51 -11.12 -5.03 30.33
N THR A 52 -11.42 -3.96 29.59
CA THR A 52 -12.07 -2.78 30.15
C THR A 52 -13.59 -2.84 30.14
N ASN A 53 -14.18 -3.75 29.35
CA ASN A 53 -15.62 -3.78 29.04
C ASN A 53 -16.15 -2.43 28.50
N GLN A 54 -15.28 -1.60 27.92
CA GLN A 54 -15.65 -0.33 27.32
C GLN A 54 -15.78 -0.48 25.80
N ALA A 55 -17.02 -0.56 25.31
CA ALA A 55 -17.28 -0.65 23.87
C ALA A 55 -16.65 0.51 23.07
N ALA A 56 -16.50 1.70 23.67
CA ALA A 56 -15.85 2.84 23.03
C ALA A 56 -14.37 2.58 22.65
N MET A 57 -13.66 1.66 23.33
CA MET A 57 -12.30 1.28 22.94
C MET A 57 -12.24 0.59 21.58
N LEU A 58 -13.34 -0.03 21.13
CA LEU A 58 -13.41 -0.68 19.82
C LEU A 58 -13.19 0.31 18.66
N LEU A 59 -13.55 1.59 18.84
CA LEU A 59 -13.36 2.64 17.83
C LEU A 59 -11.88 2.91 17.52
N ALA A 60 -10.97 2.56 18.44
CA ALA A 60 -9.53 2.69 18.16
C ALA A 60 -9.09 1.81 16.96
N LEU A 61 -9.76 0.68 16.71
CA LEU A 61 -9.38 -0.25 15.66
C LEU A 61 -9.76 0.27 14.26
N PRO A 62 -11.01 0.69 13.97
CA PRO A 62 -11.36 1.32 12.69
C PRO A 62 -10.51 2.56 12.38
N ALA A 63 -10.23 3.40 13.38
CA ALA A 63 -9.34 4.55 13.21
C ALA A 63 -7.92 4.13 12.79
N ALA A 64 -7.30 3.22 13.55
CA ALA A 64 -5.92 2.80 13.28
C ALA A 64 -5.79 2.02 11.96
N THR A 65 -6.73 1.11 11.68
CA THR A 65 -6.74 0.34 10.43
C THR A 65 -6.96 1.22 9.21
N SER A 66 -7.76 2.29 9.31
CA SER A 66 -7.92 3.27 8.22
C SER A 66 -6.62 4.01 7.91
N ILE A 67 -5.88 4.47 8.92
CA ILE A 67 -4.60 5.17 8.75
C ILE A 67 -3.55 4.22 8.15
N LEU A 68 -3.44 3.01 8.70
CA LEU A 68 -2.48 2.01 8.22
C LEU A 68 -2.81 1.54 6.81
N GLY A 69 -4.10 1.31 6.51
CA GLY A 69 -4.53 0.88 5.20
C GLY A 69 -4.41 1.96 4.12
N TRP A 70 -4.66 3.23 4.44
CA TRP A 70 -4.37 4.34 3.53
C TRP A 70 -2.87 4.41 3.21
N THR A 71 -2.05 4.26 4.25
CA THR A 71 -0.60 4.26 4.14
C THR A 71 -0.10 3.09 3.29
N TYR A 72 -0.69 1.90 3.47
CA TYR A 72 -0.42 0.71 2.67
C TYR A 72 -0.73 0.98 1.19
N LEU A 73 -1.93 1.47 0.89
CA LEU A 73 -2.38 1.75 -0.47
C LEU A 73 -1.51 2.81 -1.17
N ALA A 74 -1.16 3.89 -0.47
CA ALA A 74 -0.31 4.94 -1.01
C ALA A 74 1.09 4.40 -1.38
N ASN A 75 1.64 3.47 -0.59
CA ASN A 75 2.91 2.84 -0.91
C ASN A 75 2.79 1.90 -2.12
N ASP A 76 1.72 1.12 -2.22
CA ASP A 76 1.49 0.23 -3.36
C ASP A 76 1.41 1.01 -4.69
N GLN A 77 0.67 2.13 -4.70
CA GLN A 77 0.62 3.02 -5.86
C GLN A 77 1.98 3.58 -6.26
N LYS A 78 2.80 3.97 -5.27
CA LYS A 78 4.16 4.49 -5.53
C LYS A 78 5.08 3.41 -6.08
N ILE A 79 5.02 2.19 -5.55
CA ILE A 79 5.77 1.04 -6.06
C ILE A 79 5.44 0.80 -7.53
N SER A 80 4.15 0.83 -7.88
CA SER A 80 3.72 0.63 -9.25
C SER A 80 4.02 1.80 -10.18
N ALA A 81 3.93 3.04 -9.70
CA ALA A 81 4.34 4.23 -10.44
C ALA A 81 5.84 4.21 -10.76
N ILE A 82 6.68 3.84 -9.80
CA ILE A 82 8.11 3.62 -10.00
C ILE A 82 8.34 2.54 -11.07
N GLY A 83 7.68 1.39 -10.95
CA GLY A 83 7.81 0.32 -11.92
C GLY A 83 7.39 0.76 -13.34
N ARG A 84 6.31 1.54 -13.47
CA ARG A 84 5.90 2.13 -14.75
C ARG A 84 6.96 3.09 -15.27
N TYR A 85 7.45 4.01 -14.44
CA TYR A 85 8.47 4.99 -14.81
C TYR A 85 9.75 4.33 -15.33
N VAL A 86 10.25 3.30 -14.64
CA VAL A 86 11.43 2.55 -15.08
C VAL A 86 11.22 1.94 -16.47
N ARG A 87 10.05 1.35 -16.72
CA ARG A 87 9.77 0.68 -18.00
C ARG A 87 9.46 1.64 -19.16
N SER A 88 8.71 2.71 -18.91
CA SER A 88 8.23 3.61 -19.96
C SER A 88 9.12 4.82 -20.20
N ASN A 89 10.08 5.11 -19.30
CA ASN A 89 10.95 6.29 -19.40
C ASN A 89 12.43 5.94 -19.28
N LEU A 90 12.89 5.41 -18.14
CA LEU A 90 14.32 5.18 -17.91
C LEU A 90 14.90 4.11 -18.85
N GLY A 91 14.20 2.99 -18.99
CA GLY A 91 14.61 1.88 -19.84
C GLY A 91 14.82 2.28 -21.31
N PRO A 92 13.83 2.90 -21.97
CA PRO A 92 13.96 3.37 -23.35
C PRO A 92 15.09 4.39 -23.53
N ARG A 93 15.18 5.41 -22.66
CA ARG A 93 16.23 6.45 -22.75
C ARG A 93 17.63 5.87 -22.61
N LEU A 94 17.82 4.88 -21.73
CA LEU A 94 19.11 4.22 -21.58
C LEU A 94 19.41 3.29 -22.76
N GLY A 95 18.41 2.62 -23.32
CA GLY A 95 18.53 1.81 -24.54
C GLY A 95 18.94 2.65 -25.75
N GLU A 96 18.31 3.80 -25.96
CA GLU A 96 18.68 4.76 -27.01
C GLU A 96 20.15 5.21 -26.91
N LEU A 97 20.62 5.54 -25.71
CA LEU A 97 22.02 5.90 -25.48
C LEU A 97 23.00 4.73 -25.69
N ALA A 98 22.55 3.49 -25.46
CA ALA A 98 23.32 2.28 -25.66
C ALA A 98 23.26 1.74 -27.10
N GLY A 99 22.46 2.36 -27.99
CA GLY A 99 22.23 1.87 -29.35
C GLY A 99 21.43 0.57 -29.41
N GLN A 100 20.70 0.23 -28.34
CA GLN A 100 19.87 -0.97 -28.25
C GLN A 100 18.39 -0.61 -28.47
N GLN A 101 17.68 -1.38 -29.31
CA GLN A 101 16.23 -1.21 -29.50
C GLN A 101 15.41 -1.70 -28.29
N GLU A 102 15.96 -2.64 -27.52
CA GLU A 102 15.32 -3.17 -26.33
C GLU A 102 15.83 -2.46 -25.06
N SER A 103 14.95 -2.39 -24.05
CA SER A 103 15.36 -1.85 -22.75
C SER A 103 16.44 -2.75 -22.13
N PRO A 104 17.56 -2.19 -21.63
CA PRO A 104 18.60 -2.95 -20.95
C PRO A 104 18.10 -3.61 -19.64
N PHE A 105 16.88 -3.27 -19.18
CA PHE A 105 16.23 -3.84 -17.99
C PHE A 105 15.28 -4.99 -18.32
N GLY A 106 15.65 -5.89 -19.25
CA GLY A 106 14.80 -7.00 -19.70
C GLY A 106 14.28 -7.91 -18.56
N TRP A 107 15.01 -8.02 -17.46
CA TRP A 107 14.58 -8.80 -16.28
C TRP A 107 13.30 -8.26 -15.60
N GLU A 108 13.03 -6.94 -15.70
CA GLU A 108 11.84 -6.28 -15.17
C GLU A 108 10.57 -6.67 -15.93
N THR A 109 10.70 -7.11 -17.18
CA THR A 109 9.59 -7.54 -18.03
C THR A 109 9.44 -9.06 -18.09
N THR A 110 10.49 -9.83 -17.81
CA THR A 110 10.45 -11.31 -17.81
C THR A 110 9.37 -11.89 -16.89
N HIS A 111 9.14 -11.27 -15.73
CA HIS A 111 8.14 -11.73 -14.75
C HIS A 111 6.69 -11.47 -15.16
N ARG A 112 6.43 -10.74 -16.26
CA ARG A 112 5.07 -10.44 -16.74
C ARG A 112 4.41 -11.57 -17.54
N CYS A 113 5.17 -12.55 -18.01
CA CYS A 113 4.61 -13.72 -18.71
C CYS A 113 3.95 -14.74 -17.77
N ASP A 114 3.91 -14.47 -16.47
CA ASP A 114 3.27 -15.35 -15.49
C ASP A 114 1.74 -15.18 -15.48
N GLY A 115 1.04 -16.17 -16.04
CA GLY A 115 -0.43 -16.24 -16.06
C GLY A 115 -1.10 -16.21 -14.68
N ARG A 116 -0.36 -16.49 -13.59
CA ARG A 116 -0.87 -16.42 -12.21
C ARG A 116 -0.81 -15.01 -11.60
N ARG A 117 -0.27 -14.01 -12.31
CA ARG A 117 -0.19 -12.62 -11.83
C ARG A 117 -1.56 -12.07 -11.44
N ARG A 118 -2.58 -12.30 -12.28
CA ARG A 118 -3.96 -11.86 -12.00
C ARG A 118 -4.52 -12.54 -10.74
N GLN A 119 -4.29 -13.83 -10.59
CA GLN A 119 -4.70 -14.57 -9.39
C GLN A 119 -4.06 -14.02 -8.12
N ARG A 120 -2.74 -13.77 -8.13
CA ARG A 120 -2.04 -13.18 -6.97
C ARG A 120 -2.60 -11.81 -6.58
N LYS A 121 -2.92 -10.97 -7.56
CA LYS A 121 -3.55 -9.67 -7.31
C LYS A 121 -4.94 -9.79 -6.68
N ILE A 122 -5.74 -10.74 -7.13
CA ILE A 122 -7.07 -10.99 -6.56
C ILE A 122 -6.94 -11.47 -5.11
N ILE A 123 -6.01 -12.40 -4.84
CA ILE A 123 -5.75 -12.88 -3.48
C ILE A 123 -5.29 -11.73 -2.58
N GLN A 124 -4.37 -10.90 -3.06
CA GLN A 124 -3.90 -9.73 -2.32
C GLN A 124 -5.04 -8.75 -2.02
N CYS A 125 -5.86 -8.43 -3.02
CA CYS A 125 -7.07 -7.61 -2.84
C CYS A 125 -8.00 -8.17 -1.76
N ALA A 126 -8.24 -9.49 -1.78
CA ALA A 126 -9.10 -10.13 -0.78
C ALA A 126 -8.51 -10.05 0.63
N VAL A 127 -7.19 -10.22 0.77
CA VAL A 127 -6.48 -10.07 2.04
C VAL A 127 -6.57 -8.62 2.54
N ASP A 128 -6.33 -7.64 1.67
CA ASP A 128 -6.36 -6.22 2.01
C ASP A 128 -7.78 -5.76 2.39
N LEU A 129 -8.81 -6.19 1.64
CA LEU A 129 -10.21 -5.93 1.98
C LEU A 129 -10.62 -6.58 3.30
N THR A 130 -10.07 -7.75 3.62
CA THR A 130 -10.33 -8.40 4.91
C THR A 130 -9.72 -7.59 6.04
N ALA A 131 -8.44 -7.25 5.93
CA ALA A 131 -7.69 -6.54 6.97
C ALA A 131 -8.19 -5.10 7.19
N PHE A 132 -8.42 -4.35 6.11
CA PHE A 132 -8.71 -2.92 6.18
C PHE A 132 -10.19 -2.57 5.98
N GLY A 133 -11.02 -3.55 5.62
CA GLY A 133 -12.46 -3.38 5.40
C GLY A 133 -13.31 -4.23 6.34
N ALA A 134 -13.28 -5.55 6.15
CA ALA A 134 -14.19 -6.47 6.82
C ALA A 134 -14.01 -6.47 8.35
N VAL A 135 -12.76 -6.54 8.83
CA VAL A 135 -12.46 -6.52 10.27
C VAL A 135 -12.89 -5.21 10.94
N PRO A 136 -12.49 -4.01 10.48
CA PRO A 136 -12.95 -2.77 11.11
C PRO A 136 -14.47 -2.55 11.00
N LEU A 137 -15.11 -2.99 9.91
CA LEU A 137 -16.58 -2.97 9.83
C LEU A 137 -17.23 -3.88 10.88
N ALA A 138 -16.72 -5.10 11.08
CA ALA A 138 -17.24 -6.00 12.11
C ALA A 138 -17.13 -5.39 13.52
N VAL A 139 -16.04 -4.65 13.76
CA VAL A 139 -15.81 -3.95 15.04
C VAL A 139 -16.76 -2.76 15.20
N LEU A 140 -17.03 -1.99 14.15
CA LEU A 140 -18.04 -0.92 14.15
C LEU A 140 -19.45 -1.48 14.43
N VAL A 141 -19.79 -2.61 13.80
CA VAL A 141 -21.07 -3.30 14.06
C VAL A 141 -21.16 -3.77 15.52
N ALA A 142 -20.09 -4.34 16.07
CA ALA A 142 -20.04 -4.72 17.47
C ALA A 142 -20.21 -3.49 18.40
N PHE A 143 -19.58 -2.36 18.07
CA PHE A 143 -19.79 -1.10 18.78
C PHE A 143 -21.25 -0.64 18.74
N TRP A 144 -21.96 -0.74 17.61
CA TRP A 144 -23.37 -0.35 17.55
C TRP A 144 -24.32 -1.30 18.29
N ILE A 145 -23.98 -2.60 18.38
CA ILE A 145 -24.80 -3.59 19.10
C ILE A 145 -24.62 -3.45 20.63
N TYR A 146 -23.36 -3.31 21.08
CA TYR A 146 -23.02 -3.39 22.50
C TYR A 146 -22.70 -2.03 23.13
N GLY A 147 -22.49 -0.99 22.33
CA GLY A 147 -22.09 0.32 22.80
C GLY A 147 -23.26 1.16 23.26
N THR A 148 -23.28 1.47 24.56
CA THR A 148 -24.11 2.53 25.13
C THR A 148 -23.32 3.85 25.11
N GLY A 149 -23.27 4.49 23.94
CA GLY A 149 -22.45 5.69 23.71
C GLY A 149 -23.25 6.99 23.74
N GLY A 150 -22.65 8.06 24.28
CA GLY A 150 -23.12 9.43 24.05
C GLY A 150 -22.92 9.88 22.59
N PHE A 151 -23.31 11.12 22.26
CA PHE A 151 -23.23 11.67 20.91
C PHE A 151 -21.83 11.53 20.25
N LEU A 152 -20.75 11.73 21.03
CA LEU A 152 -19.38 11.73 20.51
C LEU A 152 -18.93 10.36 19.95
N PRO A 153 -18.96 9.24 20.70
CA PRO A 153 -18.65 7.91 20.15
C PRO A 153 -19.46 7.55 18.90
N VAL A 154 -20.73 7.93 18.85
CA VAL A 154 -21.59 7.68 17.68
C VAL A 154 -21.10 8.49 16.47
N ALA A 155 -20.83 9.79 16.64
CA ALA A 155 -20.30 10.63 15.58
C ALA A 155 -18.96 10.12 15.03
N VAL A 156 -18.06 9.67 15.91
CA VAL A 156 -16.78 9.04 15.53
C VAL A 156 -17.01 7.77 14.70
N SER A 157 -17.90 6.87 15.15
CA SER A 157 -18.18 5.63 14.43
C SER A 157 -18.74 5.85 13.01
N VAL A 158 -19.51 6.93 12.80
CA VAL A 158 -20.02 7.29 11.48
C VAL A 158 -18.89 7.77 10.56
N LEU A 159 -17.99 8.62 11.07
CA LEU A 159 -16.82 9.07 10.33
C LEU A 159 -15.88 7.90 9.98
N GLU A 160 -15.67 6.98 10.92
CA GLU A 160 -14.87 5.78 10.70
C GLU A 160 -15.50 4.86 9.65
N THR A 161 -16.82 4.70 9.67
CA THR A 161 -17.55 3.93 8.64
C THR A 161 -17.31 4.51 7.25
N LEU A 162 -17.38 5.84 7.10
CA LEU A 162 -17.09 6.52 5.84
C LEU A 162 -15.62 6.32 5.43
N ALA A 163 -14.68 6.45 6.36
CA ALA A 163 -13.26 6.25 6.09
C ALA A 163 -12.98 4.82 5.60
N VAL A 164 -13.55 3.81 6.24
CA VAL A 164 -13.42 2.40 5.85
C VAL A 164 -14.06 2.15 4.49
N ALA A 165 -15.24 2.72 4.21
CA ALA A 165 -15.90 2.57 2.91
C ALA A 165 -15.09 3.20 1.77
N VAL A 166 -14.53 4.40 1.99
CA VAL A 166 -13.63 5.05 1.03
C VAL A 166 -12.40 4.18 0.79
N LEU A 167 -11.75 3.70 1.86
CA LEU A 167 -10.56 2.87 1.75
C LEU A 167 -10.83 1.57 0.99
N ALA A 168 -11.90 0.84 1.33
CA ALA A 168 -12.29 -0.38 0.65
C ALA A 168 -12.56 -0.14 -0.86
N THR A 169 -13.25 0.96 -1.19
CA THR A 169 -13.49 1.35 -2.58
C THR A 169 -12.18 1.59 -3.32
N GLN A 170 -11.24 2.32 -2.71
CA GLN A 170 -9.93 2.59 -3.32
C GLN A 170 -9.13 1.30 -3.52
N ILE A 171 -9.12 0.37 -2.55
CA ILE A 171 -8.45 -0.94 -2.70
C ILE A 171 -8.94 -1.69 -3.94
N VAL A 172 -10.26 -1.71 -4.17
CA VAL A 172 -10.84 -2.37 -5.34
C VAL A 172 -10.45 -1.66 -6.65
N LEU A 173 -10.57 -0.33 -6.70
CA LEU A 173 -10.26 0.45 -7.90
C LEU A 173 -8.78 0.32 -8.32
N TYR A 174 -7.86 0.27 -7.35
CA TYR A 174 -6.43 0.15 -7.65
C TYR A 174 -6.01 -1.27 -8.06
N VAL A 175 -6.79 -2.29 -7.75
CA VAL A 175 -6.56 -3.66 -8.24
C VAL A 175 -6.87 -3.80 -9.73
N GLU A 176 -7.87 -3.06 -10.23
CA GLU A 176 -8.29 -3.10 -11.64
C GLU A 176 -7.39 -2.27 -12.57
N THR A 177 -6.97 -1.08 -12.12
CA THR A 177 -6.17 -0.13 -12.91
C THR A 177 -4.74 -0.58 -13.22
N GLU A 178 -4.28 -1.65 -12.57
CA GLU A 178 -2.94 -2.21 -12.75
C GLU A 178 -2.88 -3.37 -13.77
N SER A 179 -3.96 -3.62 -14.53
CA SER A 179 -4.04 -4.67 -15.55
C SER A 179 -3.14 -4.39 -16.77
#